data_AF-A0ABD0V267-F1
#
_entry.id   AF-A0ABD0V267-F1
#
_cell.length_a   1.000
_cell.length_b   1.000
_cell.length_c   1.000
_cell.angle_alpha   90.00
_cell.angle_beta   90.00
_cell.angle_gamma   90.00
#
_symmetry.space_group_name_H-M   'P 1'
#
loop_
_entity.id
_entity.type
_entity.pdbx_description
1 polymer ?
#
loop_
_entity_poly.entity_id
_entity_poly.type
_entity_poly.pdbx_seq_one_letter_code
_entity_poly.pdbx_strand_id
1 'polypeptide(L)'
;MAVQTSVVIAQTVYGALHALETFSQLCYFNFTSKIIELHSAPWKIIDQPRFPYRGLLIDRESFPLEMSSYPNLWNGAYSYSERYTTADALEIVLYAQRRGINVLAEIDVPGHARSWGLGYPSLWPSFNCREPLDVSNEFTFQVLDGILSDFSKVFKFKFVHLGGDEVNTNLSIDRLRDLRAYERANSSLEGRRWLPTQPASSRHVKHAQHAKHGKSKQSRRNGDKEKRGKGNPRWV
;
A
#
# COMPACT_ATOMS: atom_id res chain seq x y z
N MET A 1 -6.82 -20.36 49.28
CA MET A 1 -6.47 -19.16 48.48
C MET A 1 -7.57 -18.97 47.45
N ALA A 2 -8.18 -17.78 47.37
CA ALA A 2 -9.15 -17.50 46.31
C ALA A 2 -8.41 -17.44 44.97
N VAL A 3 -8.88 -18.20 43.97
CA VAL A 3 -8.33 -18.12 42.62
C VAL A 3 -8.72 -16.75 42.04
N GLN A 4 -7.75 -15.87 41.84
CA GLN A 4 -7.98 -14.64 41.09
C GLN A 4 -7.99 -14.99 39.60
N THR A 5 -9.06 -14.60 38.91
CA THR A 5 -9.25 -14.90 37.49
C THR A 5 -9.26 -13.62 36.68
N SER A 6 -8.64 -13.66 35.51
CA SER A 6 -8.79 -12.65 34.46
C SER A 6 -9.60 -13.25 33.31
N VAL A 7 -10.45 -12.44 32.69
CA VAL A 7 -11.32 -12.86 31.59
C VAL A 7 -11.17 -11.90 30.44
N VAL A 8 -10.85 -12.42 29.25
CA VAL A 8 -10.81 -11.67 27.99
C VAL A 8 -12.01 -12.09 27.13
N ILE A 9 -12.80 -11.12 26.70
CA ILE A 9 -13.93 -11.33 25.79
C ILE A 9 -13.69 -10.46 24.55
N ALA A 10 -13.58 -11.08 23.38
CA ALA A 10 -13.34 -10.38 22.13
C ALA A 10 -14.19 -10.97 21.00
N GLN A 11 -14.66 -10.13 20.09
CA GLN A 11 -15.42 -10.56 18.91
C GLN A 11 -14.53 -11.11 17.79
N THR A 12 -13.23 -10.81 17.82
CA THR A 12 -12.25 -11.24 16.82
C THR A 12 -10.94 -11.64 17.49
N VAL A 13 -10.12 -12.45 16.80
CA VAL A 13 -8.77 -12.80 17.25
C VAL A 13 -7.90 -11.55 17.45
N TYR A 14 -8.06 -10.52 16.62
CA TYR A 14 -7.32 -9.26 16.75
C TYR A 14 -7.74 -8.45 17.97
N GLY A 15 -9.03 -8.47 18.32
CA GLY A 15 -9.51 -7.89 19.58
C GLY A 15 -8.90 -8.59 20.79
N ALA A 16 -8.77 -9.92 20.74
CA ALA A 16 -8.09 -10.68 21.79
C ALA A 16 -6.60 -10.35 21.88
N LEU A 17 -5.90 -10.21 20.74
CA LEU A 17 -4.50 -9.78 20.71
C LEU A 17 -4.31 -8.39 21.31
N HIS A 18 -5.18 -7.43 20.98
CA HIS A 18 -5.13 -6.09 21.58
C HIS A 18 -5.42 -6.11 23.08
N ALA A 19 -6.36 -6.95 23.55
CA ALA A 19 -6.61 -7.11 24.98
C ALA A 19 -5.40 -7.71 25.73
N LEU A 20 -4.69 -8.66 25.12
CA LEU A 20 -3.44 -9.22 25.67
C LEU A 20 -2.31 -8.18 25.70
N GLU A 21 -2.26 -7.29 24.70
CA GLU A 21 -1.31 -6.17 24.70
C GLU A 21 -1.64 -5.14 25.79
N THR A 22 -2.92 -4.81 26.02
CA THR A 22 -3.30 -3.99 27.17
C THR A 22 -2.93 -4.69 28.49
N PHE A 23 -3.19 -5.98 28.60
CA PHE A 23 -2.83 -6.74 29.80
C PHE A 23 -1.32 -6.76 30.06
N SER A 24 -0.49 -6.91 29.02
CA SER A 24 0.97 -6.90 29.17
C SER A 24 1.48 -5.56 29.72
N GLN A 25 0.84 -4.45 29.35
CA GLN A 25 1.17 -3.10 29.84
C GLN A 25 0.72 -2.85 31.28
N LEU A 26 -0.29 -3.55 31.77
CA LEU A 26 -0.74 -3.47 33.17
C LEU A 26 0.15 -4.28 34.11
N CYS A 27 0.81 -5.31 33.60
CA CYS A 27 1.70 -6.17 34.37
C CYS A 27 3.04 -5.46 34.64
N TYR A 28 3.46 -5.46 35.91
CA TYR A 28 4.76 -4.96 36.33
C TYR A 28 5.64 -6.13 36.82
N PHE A 29 6.89 -6.20 36.37
CA PHE A 29 7.83 -7.20 36.87
C PHE A 29 8.61 -6.66 38.06
N ASN A 30 8.45 -7.27 39.23
CA ASN A 30 9.23 -6.93 40.41
C ASN A 30 10.54 -7.74 40.43
N PHE A 31 11.67 -7.05 40.28
CA PHE A 31 12.99 -7.69 40.23
C PHE A 31 13.43 -8.29 41.57
N THR A 32 12.94 -7.78 42.70
CA THR A 32 13.30 -8.27 44.04
C THR A 32 12.55 -9.57 44.35
N SER A 33 11.24 -9.57 44.18
CA SER A 33 10.39 -10.75 44.44
C SER A 33 10.36 -11.74 43.27
N LYS A 34 10.84 -11.33 42.08
CA LYS A 34 10.83 -12.11 40.82
C LYS A 34 9.43 -12.59 40.41
N ILE A 35 8.41 -11.81 40.73
CA ILE A 35 7.02 -12.08 40.35
C ILE A 35 6.47 -10.95 39.49
N ILE A 36 5.45 -11.29 38.69
CA ILE A 36 4.63 -10.33 37.98
C ILE A 36 3.52 -9.85 38.93
N GLU A 37 3.43 -8.54 39.09
CA GLU A 37 2.47 -7.87 39.94
C GLU A 37 1.47 -7.09 39.07
N LEU A 38 0.20 -7.12 39.45
CA LEU A 38 -0.86 -6.34 38.83
C LEU A 38 -1.35 -5.31 39.85
N HIS A 39 -0.89 -4.08 39.71
CA HIS A 39 -1.27 -3.02 40.63
C HIS A 39 -2.70 -2.54 40.35
N SER A 40 -3.38 -2.06 41.40
CA SER A 40 -4.71 -1.43 41.33
C SER A 40 -5.84 -2.30 40.75
N ALA A 41 -5.67 -3.62 40.76
CA ALA A 41 -6.76 -4.56 40.45
C ALA A 41 -7.89 -4.46 41.50
N PRO A 42 -9.17 -4.71 41.13
CA PRO A 42 -9.62 -5.23 39.84
C PRO A 42 -9.79 -4.16 38.75
N TRP A 43 -9.38 -4.48 37.53
CA TRP A 43 -9.58 -3.65 36.34
C TRP A 43 -10.79 -4.13 35.53
N LYS A 44 -11.59 -3.18 35.03
CA LYS A 44 -12.64 -3.44 34.02
C LYS A 44 -12.44 -2.50 32.84
N ILE A 45 -11.97 -3.04 31.71
CA ILE A 45 -11.63 -2.28 30.51
C ILE A 45 -12.58 -2.69 29.38
N ILE A 46 -13.14 -1.70 28.70
CA ILE A 46 -13.96 -1.86 27.49
C ILE A 46 -13.32 -0.98 26.44
N ASP A 47 -12.85 -1.58 25.34
CA ASP A 47 -12.06 -0.86 24.34
C ASP A 47 -12.46 -1.23 22.90
N GLN A 48 -12.27 -0.29 21.99
CA GLN A 48 -12.46 -0.45 20.54
C GLN A 48 -11.66 0.61 19.77
N PRO A 49 -11.15 0.29 18.57
CA PRO A 49 -10.41 1.25 17.78
C PRO A 49 -11.31 2.38 17.27
N ARG A 50 -10.89 3.63 17.44
CA ARG A 50 -11.57 4.80 16.85
C ARG A 50 -11.54 4.80 15.32
N PHE A 51 -10.43 4.34 14.73
CA PHE A 51 -10.22 4.30 13.29
C PHE A 51 -9.83 2.89 12.81
N PRO A 52 -10.39 2.43 11.68
CA PRO A 52 -10.11 1.10 11.14
C PRO A 52 -8.69 0.98 10.55
N TYR A 53 -8.13 2.08 10.03
CA TYR A 53 -6.77 2.14 9.50
C TYR A 53 -5.87 2.92 10.46
N ARG A 54 -4.78 2.28 10.91
CA ARG A 54 -3.77 2.83 11.82
C ARG A 54 -2.41 2.40 11.27
N GLY A 55 -1.84 3.22 10.39
CA GLY A 55 -0.66 2.86 9.61
C GLY A 55 0.62 3.54 10.11
N LEU A 56 1.74 2.92 9.79
CA LEU A 56 3.08 3.49 9.84
C LEU A 56 3.69 3.32 8.45
N LEU A 57 4.24 4.39 7.89
CA LEU A 57 4.99 4.37 6.63
C LEU A 57 6.48 4.33 6.95
N ILE A 58 7.23 3.46 6.27
CA ILE A 58 8.70 3.42 6.34
C ILE A 58 9.21 3.63 4.91
N ASP A 59 9.97 4.71 4.73
CA ASP A 59 10.39 5.19 3.41
C ASP A 59 11.92 5.16 3.22
N ARG A 60 12.31 4.86 1.98
CA ARG A 60 13.67 4.80 1.46
C ARG A 60 13.64 5.08 -0.05
N GLU A 61 14.41 6.07 -0.50
CA GLU A 61 14.60 6.38 -1.92
C GLU A 61 15.57 5.39 -2.60
N SER A 62 15.23 4.10 -2.60
CA SER A 62 16.05 3.00 -3.14
C SER A 62 15.15 1.87 -3.64
N PHE A 63 15.73 0.90 -4.36
CA PHE A 63 15.03 -0.32 -4.78
C PHE A 63 15.68 -1.55 -4.11
N PRO A 64 15.38 -1.82 -2.82
CA PRO A 64 16.09 -2.82 -2.04
C PRO A 64 15.48 -4.23 -2.14
N LEU A 65 14.29 -4.38 -2.71
CA LEU A 65 13.57 -5.64 -2.77
C LEU A 65 13.86 -6.41 -4.06
N GLU A 66 14.17 -7.70 -3.93
CA GLU A 66 14.38 -8.61 -5.05
C GLU A 66 13.11 -8.81 -5.89
N MET A 67 13.19 -8.52 -7.19
CA MET A 67 12.13 -8.79 -8.18
C MET A 67 12.57 -9.90 -9.12
N SER A 68 11.94 -11.07 -9.06
CA SER A 68 12.29 -12.19 -9.93
C SER A 68 12.11 -11.87 -11.42
N SER A 69 11.10 -11.06 -11.76
CA SER A 69 10.82 -10.66 -13.15
C SER A 69 11.86 -9.66 -13.69
N TYR A 70 12.43 -8.83 -12.82
CA TYR A 70 13.35 -7.74 -13.17
C TYR A 70 14.50 -7.64 -12.14
N PRO A 71 15.42 -8.62 -12.13
CA PRO A 71 16.41 -8.78 -11.05
C PRO A 71 17.40 -7.61 -10.96
N ASN A 72 17.65 -6.88 -12.05
CA ASN A 72 18.59 -5.75 -12.00
C ASN A 72 18.03 -4.54 -11.25
N LEU A 73 16.71 -4.47 -10.97
CA LEU A 73 16.16 -3.41 -10.12
C LEU A 73 16.85 -3.38 -8.75
N TRP A 74 17.33 -4.53 -8.28
CA TRP A 74 18.04 -4.67 -7.01
C TRP A 74 19.38 -3.91 -6.94
N ASN A 75 19.91 -3.46 -8.09
CA ASN A 75 21.04 -2.53 -8.16
C ASN A 75 20.67 -1.13 -7.69
N GLY A 76 19.38 -0.82 -7.53
CA GLY A 76 18.87 0.40 -6.93
C GLY A 76 18.95 0.44 -5.40
N ALA A 77 19.40 -0.62 -4.73
CA ALA A 77 19.66 -0.62 -3.29
C ALA A 77 20.86 0.27 -2.94
N TYR A 78 20.87 0.89 -1.76
CA TYR A 78 22.01 1.70 -1.31
C TYR A 78 23.29 0.89 -1.07
N SER A 79 23.15 -0.36 -0.64
CA SER A 79 24.27 -1.28 -0.44
C SER A 79 23.81 -2.74 -0.57
N TYR A 80 24.76 -3.67 -0.71
CA TYR A 80 24.47 -5.10 -0.72
C TYR A 80 23.86 -5.59 0.60
N SER A 81 24.20 -4.97 1.73
CA SER A 81 23.64 -5.28 3.06
C SER A 81 22.22 -4.76 3.28
N GLU A 82 21.76 -3.84 2.43
CA GLU A 82 20.42 -3.24 2.48
C GLU A 82 19.50 -3.86 1.42
N ARG A 83 19.78 -5.10 1.02
CA ARG A 83 19.00 -5.88 0.07
C ARG A 83 18.11 -6.87 0.82
N TYR A 84 16.85 -6.92 0.42
CA TYR A 84 15.87 -7.89 0.88
C TYR A 84 15.57 -8.88 -0.24
N THR A 85 15.76 -10.17 0.04
CA THR A 85 15.30 -11.25 -0.84
C THR A 85 13.77 -11.34 -0.81
N THR A 86 13.22 -12.09 -1.76
CA THR A 86 11.79 -12.44 -1.76
C THR A 86 11.40 -13.20 -0.48
N ALA A 87 12.31 -14.03 0.05
CA ALA A 87 12.11 -14.78 1.29
C ALA A 87 12.08 -13.86 2.52
N ASP A 88 12.98 -12.87 2.59
CA ASP A 88 13.00 -11.87 3.68
C ASP A 88 11.68 -11.09 3.71
N ALA A 89 11.21 -10.63 2.55
CA ALA A 89 9.94 -9.92 2.46
C ALA A 89 8.75 -10.81 2.86
N LEU A 90 8.74 -12.08 2.46
CA LEU A 90 7.72 -13.03 2.89
C LEU A 90 7.75 -13.25 4.41
N GLU A 91 8.94 -13.36 5.00
CA GLU A 91 9.10 -13.49 6.45
C GLU A 91 8.52 -12.27 7.18
N ILE A 92 8.82 -11.05 6.71
CA ILE A 92 8.27 -9.80 7.26
C ILE A 92 6.74 -9.81 7.19
N VAL A 93 6.17 -10.17 6.03
CA VAL A 93 4.71 -10.26 5.85
C VAL A 93 4.09 -11.26 6.82
N LEU A 94 4.67 -12.45 6.95
CA LEU A 94 4.18 -13.48 7.88
C LEU A 94 4.32 -13.06 9.35
N TYR A 95 5.41 -12.38 9.69
CA TYR A 95 5.66 -11.85 11.04
C TYR A 95 4.65 -10.77 11.43
N ALA A 96 4.33 -9.87 10.49
CA ALA A 96 3.29 -8.84 10.65
C ALA A 96 1.89 -9.46 10.77
N GLN A 97 1.58 -10.45 9.93
CA GLN A 97 0.29 -11.13 9.95
C GLN A 97 0.01 -11.83 11.28
N ARG A 98 1.02 -12.45 11.90
CA ARG A 98 0.90 -13.06 13.25
C ARG A 98 0.54 -12.05 14.34
N ARG A 99 0.71 -10.75 14.08
CA ARG A 99 0.37 -9.63 14.97
C ARG A 99 -0.87 -8.87 14.55
N GLY A 100 -1.60 -9.36 13.55
CA GLY A 100 -2.77 -8.66 12.99
C GLY A 100 -2.42 -7.38 12.24
N ILE A 101 -1.18 -7.27 11.74
CA ILE A 101 -0.71 -6.14 10.95
C ILE A 101 -0.74 -6.53 9.47
N ASN A 102 -1.35 -5.69 8.65
CA ASN A 102 -1.28 -5.81 7.20
C ASN A 102 -0.06 -5.05 6.67
N VAL A 103 0.67 -5.67 5.74
CA VAL A 103 1.77 -5.02 5.02
C VAL A 103 1.22 -4.53 3.68
N LEU A 104 1.17 -3.21 3.51
CA LEU A 104 0.85 -2.55 2.25
C LEU A 104 2.17 -2.19 1.58
N ALA A 105 2.42 -2.77 0.40
CA ALA A 105 3.61 -2.45 -0.38
C ALA A 105 3.39 -1.18 -1.20
N GLU A 106 4.47 -0.45 -1.41
CA GLU A 106 4.50 0.76 -2.20
C GLU A 106 5.58 0.66 -3.28
N ILE A 107 5.24 1.15 -4.48
CA ILE A 107 6.20 1.56 -5.49
C ILE A 107 5.87 2.98 -5.91
N ASP A 108 6.75 3.93 -5.65
CA ASP A 108 6.49 5.30 -6.04
C ASP A 108 6.75 5.49 -7.54
N VAL A 109 5.69 5.87 -8.26
CA VAL A 109 5.72 6.06 -9.71
C VAL A 109 4.82 7.22 -10.15
N PRO A 110 5.21 7.98 -11.19
CA PRO A 110 6.46 7.87 -11.93
C PRO A 110 7.61 8.69 -11.30
N GLY A 111 7.35 9.45 -10.24
CA GLY A 111 8.37 10.20 -9.48
C GLY A 111 9.33 9.28 -8.73
N HIS A 112 10.35 9.86 -8.09
CA HIS A 112 11.28 9.18 -7.16
C HIS A 112 11.89 7.85 -7.65
N ALA A 113 11.99 7.67 -8.97
CA ALA A 113 12.40 6.42 -9.60
C ALA A 113 13.86 6.42 -10.06
N ARG A 114 14.69 7.36 -9.56
CA ARG A 114 16.09 7.46 -9.94
C ARG A 114 16.84 6.14 -9.74
N SER A 115 16.59 5.44 -8.64
CA SER A 115 17.25 4.17 -8.31
C SER A 115 16.96 3.04 -9.31
N TRP A 116 15.82 3.07 -10.00
CA TRP A 116 15.38 2.00 -10.91
C TRP A 116 16.29 1.91 -12.14
N GLY A 117 16.72 3.06 -12.66
CA GLY A 117 17.57 3.11 -13.85
C GLY A 117 19.04 2.73 -13.60
N LEU A 118 19.46 2.53 -12.35
CA LEU A 118 20.74 1.87 -12.05
C LEU A 118 20.75 0.42 -12.55
N GLY A 119 19.59 -0.25 -12.51
CA GLY A 119 19.40 -1.58 -13.07
C GLY A 119 19.03 -1.58 -14.54
N TYR A 120 18.15 -0.65 -14.92
CA TYR A 120 17.58 -0.55 -16.27
C TYR A 120 17.61 0.90 -16.78
N PRO A 121 18.74 1.38 -17.32
CA PRO A 121 18.90 2.79 -17.72
C PRO A 121 17.87 3.30 -18.73
N SER A 122 17.23 2.42 -19.50
CA SER A 122 16.16 2.74 -20.46
C SER A 122 14.86 3.24 -19.80
N LEU A 123 14.71 3.04 -18.49
CA LEU A 123 13.58 3.58 -17.72
C LEU A 123 13.69 5.08 -17.47
N TRP A 124 14.91 5.63 -17.52
CA TRP A 124 15.11 7.07 -17.46
C TRP A 124 14.78 7.70 -18.81
N PRO A 125 14.09 8.85 -18.83
CA PRO A 125 13.91 9.62 -20.05
C PRO A 125 15.25 9.87 -20.76
N SER A 126 16.29 10.27 -20.03
CA SER A 126 17.64 10.35 -20.58
C SER A 126 18.72 10.25 -19.50
N PHE A 127 19.99 10.17 -19.88
CA PHE A 127 21.09 10.16 -18.91
C PHE A 127 21.13 11.42 -18.01
N ASN A 128 20.66 12.56 -18.54
CA ASN A 128 20.61 13.85 -17.85
C ASN A 128 19.26 14.10 -17.14
N CYS A 129 18.27 13.24 -17.38
CA CYS A 129 16.95 13.29 -16.74
C CYS A 129 16.60 11.87 -16.26
N ARG A 130 16.94 11.60 -15.00
CA ARG A 130 16.85 10.27 -14.38
C ARG A 130 15.55 10.05 -13.59
N GLU A 131 14.66 11.04 -13.62
CA GLU A 131 13.32 10.99 -13.06
C GLU A 131 12.48 12.09 -13.72
N PRO A 132 11.16 11.91 -13.86
CA PRO A 132 10.39 10.70 -13.54
C PRO A 132 10.66 9.53 -14.52
N LEU A 133 10.05 8.36 -14.31
CA LEU A 133 10.06 7.25 -15.29
C LEU A 133 9.58 7.72 -16.67
N ASP A 134 10.19 7.17 -17.73
CA ASP A 134 9.75 7.43 -19.09
C ASP A 134 8.45 6.69 -19.42
N VAL A 135 7.33 7.38 -19.28
CA VAL A 135 5.98 6.85 -19.60
C VAL A 135 5.70 6.77 -21.11
N SER A 136 6.61 7.22 -21.98
CA SER A 136 6.52 6.99 -23.43
C SER A 136 7.13 5.65 -23.86
N ASN A 137 7.91 5.04 -22.98
CA ASN A 137 8.58 3.77 -23.23
C ASN A 137 7.69 2.59 -22.80
N GLU A 138 7.32 1.71 -23.75
CA GLU A 138 6.54 0.50 -23.44
C GLU A 138 7.25 -0.41 -22.42
N PHE A 139 8.58 -0.42 -22.41
CA PHE A 139 9.37 -1.18 -21.45
C PHE A 139 9.07 -0.76 -20.00
N THR A 140 8.76 0.52 -19.76
CA THR A 140 8.35 1.01 -18.43
C THR A 140 7.11 0.28 -17.93
N PHE A 141 6.10 0.09 -18.78
CA PHE A 141 4.88 -0.61 -18.40
C PHE A 141 5.11 -2.12 -18.22
N GLN A 142 5.99 -2.72 -19.01
CA GLN A 142 6.39 -4.13 -18.81
C GLN A 142 7.06 -4.33 -17.44
N VAL A 143 7.96 -3.41 -17.06
CA VAL A 143 8.60 -3.42 -15.72
C VAL A 143 7.56 -3.31 -14.61
N LEU A 144 6.63 -2.36 -14.72
CA LEU A 144 5.55 -2.20 -13.74
C LEU A 144 4.66 -3.44 -13.62
N ASP A 145 4.30 -4.07 -14.75
CA ASP A 145 3.51 -5.30 -14.75
C ASP A 145 4.25 -6.47 -14.07
N GLY A 146 5.57 -6.60 -14.29
CA GLY A 146 6.39 -7.61 -13.62
C GLY A 146 6.50 -7.37 -12.12
N ILE A 147 6.74 -6.13 -11.70
CA ILE A 147 6.80 -5.77 -10.27
C ILE A 147 5.45 -6.07 -9.59
N LEU A 148 4.33 -5.65 -10.18
CA LEU A 148 3.00 -5.91 -9.61
C LEU A 148 2.67 -7.41 -9.57
N SER A 149 3.13 -8.18 -10.57
CA SER A 149 3.03 -9.64 -10.58
C SER A 149 3.82 -10.26 -9.41
N ASP A 150 5.07 -9.84 -9.20
CA ASP A 150 5.90 -10.34 -8.10
C ASP A 150 5.37 -9.89 -6.73
N PHE A 151 4.93 -8.64 -6.61
CA PHE A 151 4.28 -8.13 -5.40
C PHE A 151 3.08 -8.99 -4.99
N SER A 152 2.24 -9.40 -5.94
CA SER A 152 1.07 -10.24 -5.64
C SER A 152 1.43 -11.61 -5.03
N LYS A 153 2.65 -12.10 -5.29
CA LYS A 153 3.16 -13.36 -4.72
C LYS A 153 3.57 -13.19 -3.26
N VAL A 154 4.05 -12.01 -2.87
CA VAL A 154 4.56 -11.72 -1.52
C VAL A 154 3.53 -11.00 -0.65
N PHE A 155 3.04 -9.85 -1.10
CA PHE A 155 2.15 -8.97 -0.35
C PHE A 155 0.70 -9.38 -0.56
N LYS A 156 0.09 -9.93 0.49
CA LYS A 156 -1.28 -10.46 0.45
C LYS A 156 -2.35 -9.44 0.79
N PHE A 157 -1.96 -8.21 1.10
CA PHE A 157 -2.92 -7.15 1.37
C PHE A 157 -3.63 -6.73 0.09
N LYS A 158 -4.91 -6.32 0.21
CA LYS A 158 -5.78 -6.03 -0.94
C LYS A 158 -5.35 -4.82 -1.76
N PHE A 159 -4.45 -3.99 -1.22
CA PHE A 159 -4.05 -2.73 -1.80
C PHE A 159 -2.53 -2.70 -1.98
N VAL A 160 -2.11 -2.01 -3.04
CA VAL A 160 -0.73 -1.61 -3.32
C VAL A 160 -0.77 -0.09 -3.50
N HIS A 161 0.18 0.61 -2.91
CA HIS A 161 0.35 2.06 -3.09
C HIS A 161 1.29 2.32 -4.28
N LEU A 162 0.98 3.34 -5.07
CA LEU A 162 1.72 3.65 -6.30
C LEU A 162 2.45 5.00 -6.21
N GLY A 163 2.53 5.58 -5.01
CA GLY A 163 3.04 6.94 -4.78
C GLY A 163 2.31 7.97 -5.64
N GLY A 164 3.08 8.67 -6.47
CA GLY A 164 2.59 9.61 -7.46
C GLY A 164 2.75 11.07 -7.07
N ASP A 165 3.63 11.35 -6.12
CA ASP A 165 4.03 12.67 -5.69
C ASP A 165 5.22 13.23 -6.49
N GLU A 166 5.45 14.53 -6.30
CA GLU A 166 6.57 15.35 -6.80
C GLU A 166 7.02 15.14 -8.26
N VAL A 167 6.10 14.77 -9.16
CA VAL A 167 6.42 14.56 -10.57
C VAL A 167 6.83 15.88 -11.25
N ASN A 168 8.10 16.00 -11.62
CA ASN A 168 8.58 17.12 -12.42
C ASN A 168 8.07 17.01 -13.87
N THR A 169 7.02 17.76 -14.18
CA THR A 169 6.40 17.75 -15.50
C THR A 169 7.19 18.52 -16.55
N ASN A 170 8.07 19.45 -16.17
CA ASN A 170 8.84 20.23 -17.14
C ASN A 170 9.84 19.37 -17.93
N LEU A 171 10.34 18.30 -17.32
CA LEU A 171 11.33 17.40 -17.90
C LEU A 171 10.73 16.32 -18.82
N SER A 172 9.42 16.09 -18.75
CA SER A 172 8.71 15.13 -19.63
C SER A 172 8.12 15.78 -20.89
N ILE A 173 8.09 17.12 -20.96
CA ILE A 173 7.40 17.87 -22.02
C ILE A 173 8.04 17.67 -23.40
N ASP A 174 9.35 17.48 -23.50
CA ASP A 174 10.00 17.37 -24.82
C ASP A 174 9.60 16.08 -25.55
N ARG A 175 9.39 14.97 -24.84
CA ARG A 175 8.94 13.70 -25.43
C ARG A 175 7.42 13.52 -25.43
N LEU A 176 6.71 14.16 -24.49
CA LEU A 176 5.24 14.22 -24.49
C LEU A 176 4.66 15.11 -25.60
N ARG A 177 5.44 16.06 -26.14
CA ARG A 177 5.07 16.79 -27.36
C ARG A 177 4.91 15.84 -28.55
N ASP A 178 5.79 14.86 -28.69
CA ASP A 178 5.72 13.87 -29.75
C ASP A 178 4.54 12.90 -29.57
N LEU A 179 4.24 12.48 -28.34
CA LEU A 179 3.04 11.70 -28.04
C LEU A 179 1.75 12.48 -28.31
N ARG A 180 1.67 13.75 -27.90
CA ARG A 180 0.51 14.60 -28.23
C ARG A 180 0.42 14.91 -29.73
N ALA A 181 1.54 15.01 -30.44
CA ALA A 181 1.58 15.17 -31.88
C ALA A 181 1.14 13.89 -32.60
N TYR A 182 1.53 12.72 -32.10
CA TYR A 182 1.08 11.41 -32.56
C TYR A 182 -0.41 11.18 -32.30
N GLU A 183 -0.91 11.47 -31.09
CA GLU A 183 -2.33 11.43 -30.76
C GLU A 183 -3.15 12.41 -31.61
N ARG A 184 -2.62 13.61 -31.90
CA ARG A 184 -3.25 14.56 -32.83
C ARG A 184 -3.23 14.06 -34.28
N ALA A 185 -2.13 13.46 -34.76
CA ALA A 185 -2.03 12.90 -36.11
C ALA A 185 -3.01 11.72 -36.33
N ASN A 186 -3.19 10.88 -35.31
CA ASN A 186 -4.11 9.73 -35.34
C ASN A 186 -5.56 10.07 -34.95
N SER A 187 -5.84 11.30 -34.48
CA SER A 187 -7.20 11.76 -34.17
C SER A 187 -8.11 11.95 -35.41
N SER A 188 -7.56 11.83 -36.62
CA SER A 188 -8.32 11.86 -37.87
C SER A 188 -9.08 10.55 -38.18
N LEU A 189 -8.83 9.47 -37.42
CA LEU A 189 -9.39 8.14 -37.70
C LEU A 189 -10.51 7.66 -36.78
N GLU A 190 -10.87 8.35 -35.69
CA GLU A 190 -12.04 7.93 -34.89
C GLU A 190 -12.88 9.09 -34.36
N GLY A 191 -14.02 9.31 -35.01
CA GLY A 191 -15.16 10.01 -34.43
C GLY A 191 -15.80 9.20 -33.31
N ARG A 192 -15.26 9.25 -32.09
CA ARG A 192 -16.03 8.99 -30.86
C ARG A 192 -15.64 9.96 -29.75
N ARG A 193 -16.58 10.88 -29.52
CA ARG A 193 -16.70 11.87 -28.45
C ARG A 193 -16.19 11.39 -27.09
N TRP A 194 -15.12 12.00 -26.58
CA TRP A 194 -14.72 11.94 -25.17
C TRP A 194 -14.46 13.37 -24.65
N LEU A 195 -15.13 13.75 -23.57
CA LEU A 195 -15.02 15.06 -22.93
C LEU A 195 -13.66 15.22 -22.22
N PRO A 196 -13.09 16.44 -22.16
CA PRO A 196 -11.76 16.67 -21.62
C PRO A 196 -11.80 16.88 -20.10
N THR A 197 -10.90 16.21 -19.39
CA THR A 197 -10.11 16.69 -18.23
C THR A 197 -9.48 15.47 -17.53
N GLN A 198 -8.28 15.64 -16.98
CA GLN A 198 -7.36 14.66 -16.34
C GLN A 198 -6.28 14.04 -17.24
N PRO A 199 -4.98 14.14 -16.88
CA PRO A 199 -3.85 13.68 -17.67
C PRO A 199 -3.76 12.15 -17.76
N ALA A 200 -3.29 11.67 -18.92
CA ALA A 200 -3.27 10.27 -19.34
C ALA A 200 -2.47 9.31 -18.44
N SER A 201 -1.53 9.81 -17.62
CA SER A 201 -0.74 9.01 -16.67
C SER A 201 -1.62 8.33 -15.61
N SER A 202 -2.70 8.98 -15.19
CA SER A 202 -3.63 8.45 -14.19
C SER A 202 -4.64 7.43 -14.73
N ARG A 203 -4.79 7.34 -16.07
CA ARG A 203 -5.83 6.51 -16.71
C ARG A 203 -5.38 5.08 -16.98
N HIS A 204 -4.14 4.89 -17.43
CA HIS A 204 -3.60 3.54 -17.70
C HIS A 204 -3.39 2.72 -16.43
N VAL A 205 -2.93 3.37 -15.36
CA VAL A 205 -2.65 2.72 -14.07
C VAL A 205 -3.95 2.30 -13.34
N LYS A 206 -5.01 3.12 -13.41
CA LYS A 206 -6.32 2.76 -12.83
C LYS A 206 -7.03 1.62 -13.58
N HIS A 207 -6.82 1.48 -14.88
CA HIS A 207 -7.41 0.39 -15.66
C HIS A 207 -6.76 -0.97 -15.39
N ALA A 208 -5.45 -1.01 -15.08
CA ALA A 208 -4.76 -2.25 -14.72
C ALA A 208 -5.26 -2.88 -13.41
N GLN A 209 -5.64 -2.06 -12.41
CA GLN A 209 -6.22 -2.55 -11.15
C GLN A 209 -7.61 -3.18 -11.33
N HIS A 210 -8.42 -2.68 -12.26
CA HIS A 210 -9.77 -3.20 -12.49
C HIS A 210 -9.81 -4.47 -13.35
N ALA A 211 -8.82 -4.70 -14.21
CA ALA A 211 -8.81 -5.82 -15.14
C ALA A 211 -8.34 -7.15 -14.52
N LYS A 212 -7.44 -7.12 -13.52
CA LYS A 212 -6.85 -8.36 -12.94
C LYS A 212 -7.53 -8.86 -11.66
N HIS A 213 -8.46 -8.12 -11.06
CA HIS A 213 -9.20 -8.55 -9.85
C HIS A 213 -10.70 -8.70 -10.14
N GLY A 214 -11.08 -9.79 -10.80
CA GLY A 214 -12.47 -10.19 -10.95
C GLY A 214 -13.08 -10.63 -9.62
N LYS A 215 -13.61 -9.69 -8.82
CA LYS A 215 -14.64 -9.95 -7.79
C LYS A 215 -15.65 -8.79 -7.68
N SER A 216 -16.84 -9.05 -8.22
CA SER A 216 -18.17 -8.47 -7.96
C SER A 216 -18.31 -6.93 -7.90
N LYS A 217 -18.87 -6.35 -8.98
CA LYS A 217 -19.72 -5.15 -8.89
C LYS A 217 -21.10 -5.58 -8.40
N GLN A 218 -21.43 -5.32 -7.14
CA GLN A 218 -22.82 -5.39 -6.68
C GLN A 218 -23.51 -4.08 -7.05
N SER A 219 -24.40 -4.14 -8.03
CA SER A 219 -25.23 -2.98 -8.43
C SER A 219 -26.13 -2.58 -7.28
N ARG A 220 -26.07 -1.31 -6.87
CA ARG A 220 -27.04 -0.72 -5.94
C ARG A 220 -27.86 0.36 -6.65
N ARG A 221 -29.19 0.19 -6.51
CA ARG A 221 -30.30 1.15 -6.52
C ARG A 221 -31.05 1.38 -7.84
N ASN A 222 -32.35 1.06 -7.82
CA ASN A 222 -33.38 2.03 -7.41
C ASN A 222 -34.70 1.35 -7.01
N GLY A 223 -35.43 1.97 -6.07
CA GLY A 223 -36.82 1.64 -5.73
C GLY A 223 -37.01 1.12 -4.29
N ASP A 224 -37.16 2.01 -3.30
CA ASP A 224 -38.49 2.34 -2.78
C ASP A 224 -38.43 3.28 -1.58
N LYS A 225 -39.38 4.24 -1.60
CA LYS A 225 -39.66 5.18 -0.53
C LYS A 225 -40.52 4.48 0.52
N GLU A 226 -40.10 4.52 1.79
CA GLU A 226 -41.11 4.59 2.86
C GLU A 226 -40.58 5.29 4.11
N LYS A 227 -41.49 6.05 4.72
CA LYS A 227 -41.31 6.98 5.85
C LYS A 227 -41.44 6.25 7.19
N ARG A 228 -41.01 6.98 8.26
CA ARG A 228 -41.24 6.80 9.72
C ARG A 228 -40.01 6.21 10.43
N GLY A 229 -39.52 6.71 11.56
CA GLY A 229 -40.02 7.70 12.50
C GLY A 229 -38.91 8.10 13.49
N LYS A 230 -39.24 9.09 14.32
CA LYS A 230 -38.41 9.86 15.25
C LYS A 230 -37.63 9.00 16.26
N GLY A 231 -36.42 9.44 16.61
CA GLY A 231 -35.69 8.99 17.79
C GLY A 231 -34.28 9.58 17.86
N ASN A 232 -34.12 10.69 18.57
CA ASN A 232 -32.81 11.27 18.91
C ASN A 232 -32.24 10.49 20.11
N PRO A 233 -30.91 10.23 20.18
CA PRO A 233 -30.24 10.63 21.42
C PRO A 233 -28.86 11.27 21.22
N ARG A 234 -28.76 12.48 21.79
CA ARG A 234 -27.72 12.99 22.69
C ARG A 234 -26.46 12.13 22.86
N TRP A 235 -25.33 12.74 22.50
CA TRP A 235 -23.98 12.38 22.90
C TRP A 235 -23.72 12.80 24.35
N VAL A 236 -23.21 11.87 25.15
CA VAL A 236 -22.32 12.11 26.29
C VAL A 236 -21.03 11.39 25.97
#